data_AF-A0A2D8I4M0-F1
#
_entry.id   AF-A0A2D8I4M0-F1
#
_cell.length_a   1.000
_cell.length_b   1.000
_cell.length_c   1.000
_cell.angle_alpha   90.00
_cell.angle_beta   90.00
_cell.angle_gamma   90.00
#
_symmetry.space_group_name_H-M   'P 1'
#
loop_
_entity.id
_entity.type
_entity.pdbx_description
1 polymer ?
#
loop_
_entity_poly.entity_id
_entity_poly.type
_entity_poly.pdbx_seq_one_letter_code
_entity_poly.pdbx_strand_id
1 'polypeptide(L)'
;MGILKMRKYLFHIVFSFFPVFSGLSLPEGTTSVQGDGNDVQTVGSEMIITASDNSIFEHQSFNVAPNETIRFVQPSIESRVLNRVVGAGTKSSIQGN
;
A
#
# COMPACT_ATOMS: atom_id res chain seq x y z
N MET A 1 13.65 54.70 29.00
CA MET A 1 12.98 53.72 29.89
C MET A 1 11.56 53.54 29.40
N GLY A 2 11.21 52.36 28.89
CA GLY A 2 9.85 51.98 28.45
C GLY A 2 9.48 52.45 27.03
N ILE A 3 8.81 51.69 26.15
CA ILE A 3 8.04 50.46 26.29
C ILE A 3 8.18 49.65 24.98
N LEU A 4 8.35 48.35 25.14
CA LEU A 4 8.34 47.26 24.17
C LEU A 4 7.13 47.34 23.22
N LYS A 5 7.34 47.63 21.92
CA LYS A 5 6.30 47.45 20.88
C LYS A 5 6.25 45.97 20.50
N MET A 6 5.33 45.27 21.16
CA MET A 6 4.92 43.89 20.88
C MET A 6 4.60 43.71 19.39
N ARG A 7 5.51 43.07 18.65
CA ARG A 7 5.29 42.69 17.25
C ARG A 7 4.28 41.55 17.26
N LYS A 8 3.07 41.85 16.79
CA LYS A 8 1.92 40.94 16.68
C LYS A 8 2.36 39.57 16.14
N TYR A 9 2.29 38.55 16.98
CA TYR A 9 2.43 37.16 16.58
C TYR A 9 1.23 36.81 15.69
N LEU A 10 1.44 36.78 14.39
CA LEU A 10 0.46 36.27 13.43
C LEU A 10 0.52 34.74 13.49
N PHE A 11 -0.36 34.14 14.29
CA PHE A 11 -0.50 32.70 14.39
C PHE A 11 -1.20 32.19 13.12
N HIS A 12 -0.43 31.72 12.14
CA HIS A 12 -1.00 31.01 10.99
C HIS A 12 -1.41 29.61 11.45
N ILE A 13 -2.69 29.44 11.77
CA ILE A 13 -3.28 28.10 11.87
C ILE A 13 -3.43 27.59 10.44
N VAL A 14 -2.42 26.85 9.98
CA VAL A 14 -2.54 26.04 8.76
C VAL A 14 -3.32 24.80 9.16
N PHE A 15 -4.62 24.79 8.85
CA PHE A 15 -5.44 23.58 8.98
C PHE A 15 -5.09 22.68 7.79
N SER A 16 -4.06 21.84 7.95
CA SER A 16 -3.80 20.77 6.99
C SER A 16 -4.98 19.79 7.06
N PHE A 17 -5.87 19.87 6.08
CA PHE A 17 -6.81 18.81 5.78
C PHE A 17 -5.98 17.65 5.22
N PHE A 18 -5.56 16.72 6.08
CA PHE A 18 -5.13 15.42 5.59
C PHE A 18 -6.41 14.68 5.18
N PRO A 19 -6.64 14.43 3.88
CA PRO A 19 -7.74 13.56 3.51
C PRO A 19 -7.48 12.21 4.18
N VAL A 20 -8.39 11.80 5.08
CA VAL A 20 -8.44 10.42 5.53
C VAL A 20 -8.97 9.64 4.34
N PHE A 21 -8.06 9.17 3.50
CA PHE A 21 -8.38 8.15 2.51
C PHE A 21 -8.74 6.90 3.30
N SER A 22 -10.03 6.66 3.50
CA SER A 22 -10.54 5.32 3.72
C SER A 22 -10.48 4.60 2.36
N GLY A 23 -9.25 4.40 1.89
CA GLY A 23 -8.97 3.70 0.65
C GLY A 23 -9.18 2.21 0.87
N LEU A 24 -9.71 1.55 -0.15
CA LEU A 24 -9.58 0.11 -0.32
C LEU A 24 -8.16 -0.31 0.08
N SER A 25 -8.01 -1.31 0.96
CA SER A 25 -6.70 -1.65 1.53
C SER A 25 -6.13 -2.91 0.91
N LEU A 26 -6.12 -2.98 -0.42
CA LEU A 26 -5.33 -3.96 -1.19
C LEU A 26 -3.84 -3.57 -1.16
N PRO A 27 -2.91 -4.46 -1.58
CA PRO A 27 -1.49 -4.11 -1.59
C PRO A 27 -1.19 -2.87 -2.43
N GLU A 28 -0.35 -1.98 -1.91
CA GLU A 28 0.00 -0.72 -2.56
C GLU A 28 1.47 -0.70 -2.98
N GLY A 29 1.75 -0.03 -4.09
CA GLY A 29 3.10 0.09 -4.63
C GLY A 29 3.69 -1.26 -5.03
N THR A 30 2.86 -2.19 -5.49
CA THR A 30 3.28 -3.51 -5.96
C THR A 30 4.19 -3.40 -7.18
N THR A 31 5.39 -3.98 -7.11
CA THR A 31 6.35 -4.07 -8.22
C THR A 31 6.85 -5.51 -8.36
N SER A 32 6.87 -6.04 -9.58
CA SER A 32 7.51 -7.32 -9.87
C SER A 32 9.02 -7.11 -9.96
N VAL A 33 9.79 -7.71 -9.05
CA VAL A 33 11.27 -7.60 -9.04
C VAL A 33 11.96 -8.88 -9.53
N GLN A 34 11.22 -9.99 -9.65
CA GLN A 34 11.70 -11.24 -10.24
C GLN A 34 10.56 -12.04 -10.87
N GLY A 35 10.86 -12.73 -11.98
CA GLY A 35 9.93 -13.54 -12.75
C GLY A 35 9.45 -12.82 -14.01
N ASP A 36 9.30 -13.58 -15.10
CA ASP A 36 8.89 -13.07 -16.41
C ASP A 36 7.39 -13.28 -16.64
N GLY A 37 6.75 -12.35 -17.33
CA GLY A 37 5.32 -12.45 -17.66
C GLY A 37 4.38 -12.20 -16.48
N ASN A 38 4.87 -11.60 -15.39
CA ASN A 38 4.05 -11.18 -14.27
C ASN A 38 3.13 -10.01 -14.65
N ASP A 39 1.91 -10.02 -14.14
CA ASP A 39 0.93 -8.95 -14.34
C ASP A 39 0.12 -8.71 -13.06
N VAL A 40 -0.27 -7.45 -12.83
CA VAL A 40 -1.04 -7.03 -11.66
C VAL A 40 -2.22 -6.20 -12.13
N GLN A 41 -3.43 -6.67 -11.80
CA GLN A 41 -4.68 -6.01 -12.15
C GLN A 41 -5.53 -5.81 -10.90
N THR A 42 -6.17 -4.65 -10.78
CA THR A 42 -7.12 -4.39 -9.70
C THR A 42 -8.45 -3.97 -10.29
N VAL A 43 -9.52 -4.67 -9.94
CA VAL A 43 -10.89 -4.39 -10.38
C VAL A 43 -11.81 -4.38 -9.17
N GLY A 44 -12.30 -3.20 -8.80
CA GLY A 44 -13.12 -3.04 -7.61
C GLY A 44 -12.37 -3.47 -6.34
N SER A 45 -12.90 -4.46 -5.62
CA SER A 45 -12.33 -5.00 -4.38
C SER A 45 -11.46 -6.25 -4.58
N GLU A 46 -11.15 -6.63 -5.83
CA GLU A 46 -10.27 -7.76 -6.15
C GLU A 46 -8.97 -7.26 -6.80
N MET A 47 -7.83 -7.69 -6.26
CA MET A 47 -6.52 -7.63 -6.93
C MET A 47 -6.17 -9.03 -7.45
N ILE A 48 -5.84 -9.14 -8.74
CA ILE A 48 -5.37 -10.36 -9.37
C ILE A 48 -3.91 -10.18 -9.74
N ILE A 49 -3.05 -11.06 -9.23
CA ILE A 49 -1.64 -11.14 -9.59
C ILE A 49 -1.44 -12.41 -10.42
N THR A 50 -1.16 -12.25 -11.71
CA THR A 50 -0.66 -13.35 -12.53
C THR A 50 0.83 -13.45 -12.28
N ALA A 51 1.27 -14.56 -11.70
CA ALA A 51 2.61 -14.70 -11.15
C ALA A 51 3.29 -15.94 -11.71
N SER A 52 4.46 -15.79 -12.32
CA SER A 52 5.32 -16.90 -12.73
C SER A 52 5.79 -17.69 -11.51
N ASP A 53 6.26 -18.92 -11.73
CA ASP A 53 6.92 -19.68 -10.67
C ASP A 53 8.17 -18.93 -10.16
N ASN A 54 8.40 -19.00 -8.85
CA ASN A 54 9.47 -18.32 -8.11
C ASN A 54 9.56 -16.80 -8.37
N SER A 55 8.41 -16.16 -8.61
CA SER A 55 8.33 -14.71 -8.75
C SER A 55 8.44 -14.01 -7.40
N ILE A 56 8.96 -12.78 -7.44
CA ILE A 56 9.07 -11.91 -6.26
C ILE A 56 8.39 -10.58 -6.57
N PHE A 57 7.48 -10.17 -5.68
CA PHE A 57 6.86 -8.87 -5.70
C PHE A 57 7.28 -8.08 -4.47
N GLU A 58 7.63 -6.81 -4.66
CA GLU A 58 7.82 -5.85 -3.58
C GLU A 58 6.58 -4.97 -3.44
N HIS A 59 6.25 -4.57 -2.21
CA HIS A 59 5.10 -3.73 -1.90
C HIS A 59 5.48 -2.65 -0.91
N GLN A 60 4.91 -1.45 -1.06
CA GLN A 60 5.01 -0.41 -0.04
C GLN A 60 4.13 -0.74 1.17
N SER A 61 2.98 -1.37 0.94
CA SER A 61 2.14 -1.96 1.97
C SER A 61 1.48 -3.22 1.42
N PHE A 62 1.23 -4.20 2.28
CA PHE A 62 0.46 -5.40 1.91
C PHE A 62 -0.63 -5.59 2.95
N ASN A 63 -1.83 -5.13 2.63
CA ASN A 63 -3.03 -5.30 3.42
C ASN A 63 -4.11 -5.97 2.55
N VAL A 64 -5.13 -6.51 3.21
CA VAL A 64 -6.38 -6.95 2.57
C VAL A 64 -7.51 -6.63 3.54
N ALA A 65 -8.37 -5.66 3.24
CA ALA A 65 -9.48 -5.29 4.12
C ALA A 65 -10.61 -6.34 4.09
N PRO A 66 -11.57 -6.28 5.04
CA PRO A 66 -12.78 -7.06 4.94
C PRO A 66 -13.50 -6.85 3.60
N ASN A 67 -13.95 -7.95 2.98
CA ASN A 67 -14.61 -7.98 1.66
C ASN A 67 -13.71 -7.63 0.46
N GLU A 68 -12.40 -7.53 0.67
CA GLU A 68 -11.42 -7.48 -0.42
C GLU A 68 -10.81 -8.85 -0.67
N THR A 69 -10.27 -9.05 -1.86
CA THR A 69 -9.62 -10.30 -2.24
C THR A 69 -8.35 -10.04 -3.02
N ILE A 70 -7.28 -10.75 -2.66
CA ILE A 70 -6.10 -10.88 -3.51
C ILE A 70 -6.01 -12.31 -4.05
N ARG A 71 -5.89 -12.45 -5.37
CA ARG A 71 -5.81 -13.74 -6.04
C ARG A 71 -4.52 -13.88 -6.82
N PHE A 72 -3.73 -14.89 -6.47
CA PHE A 72 -2.55 -15.28 -7.23
C PHE A 72 -2.92 -16.36 -8.26
N VAL A 73 -2.77 -16.03 -9.54
CA VAL A 73 -2.91 -16.99 -10.65
C VAL A 73 -1.52 -17.47 -11.01
N GLN A 74 -1.23 -18.72 -10.65
CA GLN A 74 0.09 -19.35 -10.82
C GLN A 74 0.03 -20.51 -11.83
N PRO A 75 1.15 -20.90 -12.47
CA PRO A 75 1.18 -21.99 -13.44
C PRO A 75 0.81 -23.37 -12.87
N SER A 76 1.10 -23.63 -11.60
CA SER A 76 0.84 -24.93 -10.96
C SER A 76 0.73 -24.80 -9.43
N ILE A 77 0.32 -25.89 -8.77
CA ILE A 77 0.25 -25.99 -7.30
C ILE A 77 1.64 -26.02 -6.63
N GLU A 78 2.68 -26.40 -7.37
CA GLU A 78 4.05 -26.38 -6.87
C GLU A 78 4.67 -24.99 -6.94
N SER A 79 4.04 -24.07 -7.67
CA SER A 79 4.59 -22.75 -7.87
C SER A 79 4.63 -21.95 -6.57
N ARG A 80 5.64 -21.08 -6.44
CA ARG A 80 5.81 -20.20 -5.27
C ARG A 80 5.88 -18.74 -5.68
N VAL A 81 5.31 -17.86 -4.86
CA VAL A 81 5.39 -16.40 -5.00
C VAL A 81 5.87 -15.83 -3.67
N LEU A 82 6.90 -14.99 -3.72
CA LEU A 82 7.35 -14.24 -2.55
C LEU A 82 6.80 -12.82 -2.61
N ASN A 83 6.06 -12.42 -1.58
CA ASN A 83 5.61 -11.04 -1.39
C ASN A 83 6.49 -10.39 -0.31
N ARG A 84 7.14 -9.27 -0.63
CA ARG A 84 8.08 -8.56 0.26
C ARG A 84 7.59 -7.13 0.52
N VAL A 85 7.25 -6.83 1.77
CA VAL A 85 6.91 -5.46 2.18
C VAL A 85 8.21 -4.68 2.44
N VAL A 86 8.43 -3.60 1.69
CA VAL A 86 9.62 -2.73 1.80
C VAL A 86 9.31 -1.33 2.31
N GLY A 87 8.02 -0.98 2.45
CA GLY A 87 7.60 0.30 3.03
C GLY A 87 7.88 0.38 4.54
N ALA A 88 8.28 1.56 5.00
CA ALA A 88 8.62 1.79 6.40
C ALA A 88 7.37 1.86 7.29
N GLY A 89 7.41 1.17 8.43
CA GLY A 89 6.39 1.30 9.49
C GLY A 89 5.03 0.66 9.19
N THR A 90 4.89 -0.06 8.09
CA THR A 90 3.64 -0.73 7.72
C THR A 90 3.68 -2.20 8.19
N LYS A 91 2.75 -2.56 9.08
CA LYS A 91 2.46 -3.97 9.38
C LYS A 91 1.33 -4.41 8.46
N SER A 92 1.44 -5.63 7.93
CA SER A 92 0.34 -6.22 7.18
C SER A 92 -0.87 -6.48 8.06
N SER A 93 -2.04 -6.09 7.59
CA SER A 93 -3.34 -6.43 8.15
C SER A 93 -4.15 -7.20 7.11
N ILE A 94 -4.42 -8.47 7.39
CA ILE A 94 -5.13 -9.38 6.48
C ILE A 94 -6.44 -9.80 7.12
N GLN A 95 -7.53 -9.23 6.62
CA GLN A 95 -8.89 -9.43 7.14
C GLN A 95 -9.86 -9.91 6.03
N GLY A 96 -9.44 -9.82 4.77
CA GLY A 96 -10.15 -10.38 3.61
C GLY A 96 -9.54 -11.71 3.14
N ASN A 97 -9.69 -11.99 1.84
CA ASN A 97 -9.27 -13.25 1.23
C ASN A 97 -7.99 -13.12 0.40
#